data_AF-A0A924HWD9-F1
#
_entry.id   AF-A0A924HWD9-F1
#
_cell.length_a   1.000
_cell.length_b   1.000
_cell.length_c   1.000
_cell.angle_alpha   90.00
_cell.angle_beta   90.00
_cell.angle_gamma   90.00
#
_symmetry.space_group_name_H-M   'P 1'
#
loop_
_entity.id
_entity.type
_entity.pdbx_description
1 polymer ?
#
loop_
_entity_poly.entity_id
_entity_poly.type
_entity_poly.pdbx_seq_one_letter_code
_entity_poly.pdbx_strand_id
1 'polypeptide(L)'
;MKQYLDLLQDILDNGVDKNDRTGTGARSVFGRQVRYDLADGFPAVTTKKLYFNSVVHELLWFLKGTGNIEYLAQNNVHIWDEWPFKAYLEKNGLPIPIVNSDDWKSQQKEFITKIASDHEFAEEWGDLGPVYGVQWRKWPNGDGGFIDQIANAIEMIRNTPDS
;
A
#
# COMPACT_ATOMS: atom_id res chain seq x y z
N MET A 1 9.07 -14.43 -15.22
CA MET A 1 9.93 -14.43 -14.01
C MET A 1 11.34 -13.94 -14.28
N LYS A 2 11.95 -14.32 -15.40
CA LYS A 2 13.27 -13.85 -15.81
C LYS A 2 13.40 -12.32 -15.76
N GLN A 3 12.38 -11.58 -16.19
CA GLN A 3 12.36 -10.11 -16.17
C GLN A 3 12.62 -9.50 -14.78
N TYR A 4 12.04 -10.08 -13.72
CA TYR A 4 12.27 -9.63 -12.35
C TYR A 4 13.69 -9.95 -11.88
N LEU A 5 14.17 -11.16 -12.16
CA LEU A 5 15.52 -11.59 -11.76
C LEU A 5 16.62 -10.83 -12.50
N ASP A 6 16.43 -10.57 -13.79
CA ASP A 6 17.35 -9.77 -14.61
C ASP A 6 17.43 -8.33 -14.08
N LEU A 7 16.31 -7.74 -13.63
CA LEU A 7 16.32 -6.41 -12.99
C LEU A 7 17.09 -6.42 -11.66
N LEU A 8 16.92 -7.46 -10.83
CA LEU A 8 17.69 -7.59 -9.60
C LEU A 8 19.19 -7.74 -9.89
N GLN A 9 19.53 -8.53 -10.91
CA GLN A 9 20.92 -8.71 -11.32
C GLN A 9 21.54 -7.39 -11.83
N ASP A 10 20.79 -6.61 -12.62
CA ASP A 10 21.22 -5.28 -13.06
C ASP A 10 21.46 -4.30 -11.90
N ILE A 11 20.64 -4.35 -10.83
CA ILE A 11 20.88 -3.56 -9.61
C ILE A 11 22.20 -3.97 -8.96
N LEU A 12 22.51 -5.26 -8.88
CA LEU A 12 23.73 -5.75 -8.26
C LEU A 12 24.96 -5.32 -9.08
N ASP A 13 24.93 -5.57 -10.39
CA ASP A 13 26.08 -5.36 -11.27
C ASP A 13 26.33 -3.89 -11.57
N ASN A 14 25.27 -3.11 -11.81
CA ASN A 14 25.36 -1.75 -12.34
C ASN A 14 24.84 -0.67 -11.37
N GLY A 15 24.35 -1.06 -10.19
CA GLY A 15 23.79 -0.12 -9.22
C GLY A 15 24.84 0.74 -8.52
N VAL A 16 24.43 1.96 -8.19
CA VAL A 16 25.21 2.91 -7.38
C VAL A 16 24.66 2.94 -5.96
N ASP A 17 25.55 2.84 -4.98
CA ASP A 17 25.21 2.95 -3.57
C ASP A 17 24.90 4.41 -3.21
N LYS A 18 23.77 4.62 -2.51
CA LYS A 18 23.26 5.93 -2.12
C LYS A 18 22.66 5.85 -0.72
N ASN A 19 22.72 6.96 0.01
CA ASN A 19 21.94 7.12 1.23
C ASN A 19 20.46 7.33 0.89
N ASP A 20 19.57 6.93 1.79
CA ASP A 20 18.12 7.09 1.65
C ASP A 20 17.50 7.69 2.92
N ARG A 21 16.21 8.04 2.85
CA ARG A 21 15.47 8.71 3.94
C ARG A 21 15.40 7.87 5.22
N THR A 22 15.48 6.54 5.12
CA THR A 22 15.46 5.63 6.28
C THR A 22 16.81 5.53 6.99
N GLY A 23 17.89 6.00 6.36
CA GLY A 23 19.25 5.87 6.88
C GLY A 23 19.88 4.48 6.71
N THR A 24 19.21 3.56 6.00
CA THR A 24 19.70 2.20 5.75
C THR A 24 20.75 2.16 4.63
N GLY A 25 20.59 3.03 3.64
CA GLY A 25 21.32 2.98 2.38
C GLY A 25 20.64 2.05 1.37
N ALA A 26 20.86 2.33 0.08
CA ALA A 26 20.31 1.54 -1.01
C ALA A 26 21.29 1.48 -2.20
N ARG A 27 21.35 0.32 -2.86
CA ARG A 27 21.97 0.17 -4.18
C ARG A 27 20.89 0.38 -5.25
N SER A 28 21.16 1.26 -6.21
CA SER A 28 20.11 1.73 -7.13
C SER A 28 20.56 1.89 -8.57
N VAL A 29 19.66 1.55 -9.50
CA VAL A 29 19.70 1.96 -10.91
C VAL A 29 18.52 2.90 -11.19
N PHE A 30 18.63 3.77 -12.19
CA PHE A 30 17.57 4.71 -12.56
C PHE A 30 17.12 4.47 -14.01
N GLY A 31 15.80 4.51 -14.24
CA GLY A 31 15.21 4.31 -15.57
C GLY A 31 15.34 2.88 -16.08
N ARG A 32 14.50 1.97 -15.58
CA ARG A 32 14.36 0.60 -16.10
C ARG A 32 12.91 0.31 -16.43
N GLN A 33 12.72 -0.48 -17.48
CA GLN A 33 11.41 -0.96 -17.88
C GLN A 33 11.44 -2.48 -17.95
N VAL A 34 10.41 -3.10 -17.38
CA VAL A 34 10.14 -4.53 -17.50
C VAL A 34 8.78 -4.73 -18.16
N ARG A 35 8.60 -5.84 -18.87
CA ARG A 35 7.34 -6.19 -19.54
C ARG A 35 6.95 -7.61 -19.17
N TYR A 36 5.68 -7.81 -18.87
CA TYR A 36 5.09 -9.11 -18.59
C TYR A 36 3.94 -9.31 -19.58
N ASP A 37 4.00 -10.37 -20.39
CA ASP A 37 2.86 -10.79 -21.18
C ASP A 37 1.91 -11.56 -20.26
N LEU A 38 0.67 -11.09 -20.14
CA LEU A 38 -0.33 -11.70 -19.27
C LEU A 38 -1.00 -12.92 -19.93
N ALA A 39 -0.84 -13.12 -21.25
CA ALA A 39 -1.27 -14.32 -21.93
C ALA A 39 -0.43 -15.54 -21.53
N ASP A 40 0.83 -15.33 -21.12
CA ASP A 40 1.72 -16.37 -20.60
C ASP A 40 1.35 -16.81 -19.16
N GLY A 41 0.44 -16.07 -18.50
CA GLY A 41 -0.05 -16.34 -17.16
C GLY A 41 0.08 -15.16 -16.20
N PHE A 42 -0.32 -15.37 -14.94
CA PHE A 42 -0.25 -14.32 -13.92
C PHE A 42 1.19 -14.17 -13.41
N PRO A 43 1.80 -12.97 -13.44
CA PRO A 43 3.21 -12.77 -13.12
C PRO A 43 3.50 -12.75 -11.61
N ALA A 44 2.91 -13.67 -10.83
CA ALA A 44 3.27 -13.88 -9.44
C ALA A 44 4.68 -14.47 -9.34
N VAL A 45 5.49 -13.92 -8.44
CA VAL A 45 6.84 -14.44 -8.21
C VAL A 45 6.81 -15.85 -7.64
N THR A 46 7.58 -16.77 -8.22
CA THR A 46 7.64 -18.18 -7.81
C THR A 46 8.95 -18.56 -7.12
N THR A 47 10.00 -17.75 -7.27
CA THR A 47 11.30 -17.96 -6.62
C THR A 47 11.29 -17.63 -5.12
N LYS A 48 10.20 -17.01 -4.64
CA LYS A 48 9.90 -16.77 -3.23
C LYS A 48 8.39 -16.82 -3.04
N LYS A 49 7.91 -17.38 -1.92
CA LYS A 49 6.48 -17.41 -1.61
C LYS A 49 5.94 -15.99 -1.45
N LEU A 50 4.93 -15.66 -2.25
CA LEU A 50 4.15 -14.41 -2.14
C LEU A 50 2.95 -14.62 -1.21
N TYR A 51 2.67 -13.65 -0.35
CA TYR A 51 1.41 -13.64 0.39
C TYR A 51 0.31 -12.97 -0.44
N PHE A 52 -0.29 -13.75 -1.35
CA PHE A 52 -1.19 -13.23 -2.37
C PHE A 52 -2.49 -12.63 -1.82
N ASN A 53 -2.96 -13.11 -0.67
CA ASN A 53 -4.17 -12.57 -0.03
C ASN A 53 -4.05 -11.08 0.27
N SER A 54 -2.90 -10.61 0.78
CA SER A 54 -2.68 -9.18 1.00
C SER A 54 -2.72 -8.36 -0.29
N VAL A 55 -2.15 -8.88 -1.38
CA VAL A 55 -2.17 -8.20 -2.68
C VAL A 55 -3.60 -8.00 -3.17
N VAL A 56 -4.45 -9.02 -3.05
CA VAL A 56 -5.85 -8.95 -3.48
C VAL A 56 -6.65 -7.99 -2.61
N HIS A 57 -6.57 -8.13 -1.29
CA HIS A 57 -7.33 -7.28 -0.38
C HIS A 57 -6.88 -5.82 -0.41
N GLU A 58 -5.58 -5.55 -0.57
CA GLU A 58 -5.08 -4.19 -0.76
C GLU A 58 -5.65 -3.57 -2.05
N LEU A 59 -5.64 -4.30 -3.17
CA LEU A 59 -6.22 -3.80 -4.42
C LEU A 59 -7.73 -3.53 -4.28
N LEU A 60 -8.47 -4.45 -3.65
CA LEU A 60 -9.90 -4.25 -3.37
C LEU A 60 -10.15 -3.03 -2.49
N TRP A 61 -9.29 -2.80 -1.50
CA TRP A 61 -9.34 -1.64 -0.63
C TRP A 61 -9.09 -0.33 -1.39
N PHE A 62 -8.07 -0.28 -2.26
CA PHE A 62 -7.86 0.87 -3.14
C PHE A 62 -9.07 1.13 -4.03
N LEU A 63 -9.62 0.07 -4.64
CA LEU A 63 -10.81 0.19 -5.48
C LEU A 63 -12.04 0.64 -4.69
N LYS A 64 -12.16 0.39 -3.38
CA LYS A 64 -13.25 0.96 -2.56
C LYS A 64 -13.16 2.47 -2.35
N GLY A 65 -11.99 3.08 -2.56
CA GLY A 65 -11.85 4.53 -2.47
C GLY A 65 -11.87 5.10 -1.05
N THR A 66 -11.33 4.35 -0.09
CA THR A 66 -11.21 4.76 1.32
C THR A 66 -9.74 4.78 1.76
N GLY A 67 -9.41 5.61 2.75
CA GLY A 67 -8.12 5.62 3.45
C GLY A 67 -8.14 4.82 4.76
N ASN A 68 -9.31 4.30 5.15
CA ASN A 68 -9.48 3.61 6.42
C ASN A 68 -9.07 2.13 6.36
N ILE A 69 -8.20 1.70 7.28
CA ILE A 69 -7.65 0.34 7.33
C ILE A 69 -8.55 -0.72 7.98
N GLU A 70 -9.76 -0.38 8.47
CA GLU A 70 -10.72 -1.33 9.07
C GLU A 70 -10.89 -2.58 8.22
N TYR A 71 -11.15 -2.40 6.92
CA TYR A 71 -11.32 -3.51 5.99
C TYR A 71 -10.07 -4.39 5.89
N LEU A 72 -8.87 -3.81 5.92
CA LEU A 72 -7.63 -4.57 5.87
C LEU A 72 -7.44 -5.38 7.16
N ALA A 73 -7.69 -4.77 8.32
CA ALA A 73 -7.62 -5.44 9.61
C ALA A 73 -8.61 -6.61 9.72
N GLN A 74 -9.86 -6.41 9.28
CA GLN A 74 -10.89 -7.46 9.20
C GLN A 74 -10.52 -8.63 8.27
N ASN A 75 -9.66 -8.39 7.28
CA ASN A 75 -9.18 -9.40 6.33
C ASN A 75 -7.75 -9.88 6.64
N ASN A 76 -7.25 -9.61 7.85
CA ASN A 76 -5.93 -10.05 8.32
C ASN A 76 -4.79 -9.57 7.41
N VAL A 77 -4.87 -8.31 6.94
CA VAL A 77 -3.84 -7.64 6.14
C VAL A 77 -3.21 -6.52 6.96
N HIS A 78 -1.92 -6.67 7.24
CA HIS A 78 -1.19 -5.86 8.23
C HIS A 78 -0.12 -4.93 7.63
N ILE A 79 -0.11 -4.81 6.29
CA ILE A 79 0.95 -4.08 5.55
C ILE A 79 0.87 -2.55 5.70
N TRP A 80 -0.21 -2.04 6.31
CA TRP A 80 -0.49 -0.62 6.53
C TRP A 80 -0.60 -0.25 8.02
N ASP A 81 -0.32 -1.16 8.94
CA ASP A 81 -0.65 -1.01 10.38
C ASP A 81 0.24 -0.01 11.12
N GLU A 82 1.48 0.18 10.67
CA GLU A 82 2.47 1.00 11.39
C GLU A 82 2.08 2.48 11.41
N TRP A 83 1.58 3.00 10.29
CA TRP A 83 1.27 4.42 10.14
C TRP A 83 0.11 4.90 11.04
N PRO A 84 -1.08 4.28 11.04
CA PRO A 84 -2.19 4.72 11.88
C PRO A 84 -1.91 4.43 13.36
N PHE A 85 -1.23 3.32 13.68
CA PHE A 85 -0.82 3.03 15.05
C PHE A 85 0.12 4.10 15.61
N LYS A 86 1.15 4.49 14.84
CA LYS A 86 2.06 5.55 15.24
C LYS A 86 1.33 6.89 15.42
N ALA A 87 0.46 7.24 14.48
CA ALA A 87 -0.34 8.46 14.55
C ALA A 87 -1.29 8.45 15.76
N TYR A 88 -1.86 7.30 16.11
CA TYR A 88 -2.67 7.09 17.31
C TYR A 88 -1.86 7.38 18.57
N LEU A 89 -0.66 6.81 18.71
CA LEU A 89 0.19 7.06 19.87
C LEU A 89 0.56 8.55 19.98
N GLU A 90 0.99 9.17 18.88
CA GLU A 90 1.40 10.57 18.83
C GLU A 90 0.27 11.53 19.22
N LYS A 91 -0.92 11.38 18.61
CA LYS A 91 -2.07 12.25 18.87
C LYS A 91 -2.61 12.12 20.30
N ASN A 92 -2.46 10.95 20.92
CA ASN A 92 -2.88 10.72 22.30
C ASN A 92 -1.77 11.02 23.34
N GLY A 93 -0.59 11.49 22.90
CA GLY A 93 0.54 11.75 23.80
C GLY A 93 1.06 10.49 24.51
N LEU A 94 0.88 9.32 23.90
CA LEU A 94 1.32 8.04 24.46
C LEU A 94 2.81 7.82 24.15
N PRO A 95 3.55 7.09 25.02
CA PRO A 95 4.93 6.70 24.73
C PRO A 95 4.99 5.88 23.43
N ILE A 96 5.97 6.19 22.57
CA ILE A 96 6.21 5.46 21.32
C ILE A 96 7.31 4.43 21.57
N PRO A 97 7.01 3.12 21.58
CA PRO A 97 8.03 2.10 21.74
C PRO A 97 9.02 2.13 20.57
N ILE A 98 10.20 1.54 20.76
CA ILE A 98 11.16 1.36 19.66
C ILE A 98 10.48 0.51 18.57
N VAL A 99 10.48 1.00 17.34
CA VAL A 99 9.88 0.30 16.19
C VAL A 99 10.44 -1.12 16.10
N ASN A 100 9.56 -2.11 15.93
CA ASN A 100 9.85 -3.55 15.91
C ASN A 100 10.27 -4.21 17.25
N SER A 101 10.25 -3.49 18.38
CA SER A 101 10.37 -4.10 19.71
C SER A 101 9.17 -5.00 20.05
N ASP A 102 9.28 -5.81 21.11
CA ASP A 102 8.17 -6.67 21.55
C ASP A 102 6.98 -5.85 22.03
N ASP A 103 7.22 -4.74 22.73
CA ASP A 103 6.18 -3.79 23.14
C ASP A 103 5.48 -3.16 21.93
N TRP A 104 6.24 -2.75 20.92
CA TRP A 104 5.70 -2.23 19.66
C TRP A 104 4.74 -3.23 19.02
N LYS A 105 5.18 -4.48 18.86
CA LYS A 105 4.39 -5.54 18.21
C LYS A 105 3.13 -5.87 19.02
N SER A 106 3.24 -5.93 20.35
CA SER A 106 2.10 -6.24 21.22
C SER A 106 1.04 -5.13 21.15
N GLN A 107 1.46 -3.87 21.31
CA GLN A 107 0.55 -2.73 21.29
C GLN A 107 -0.08 -2.51 19.90
N GLN A 108 0.70 -2.67 18.84
CA GLN A 108 0.17 -2.61 17.47
C GLN A 108 -0.89 -3.69 17.25
N LYS A 109 -0.65 -4.91 17.74
CA LYS A 109 -1.64 -6.00 17.64
C LYS A 109 -2.94 -5.67 18.38
N GLU A 110 -2.86 -5.08 19.57
CA GLU A 110 -4.03 -4.64 20.33
C GLU A 110 -4.79 -3.53 19.58
N PHE A 111 -4.06 -2.53 19.07
CA PHE A 111 -4.62 -1.46 18.25
C PHE A 111 -5.37 -2.01 17.03
N ILE A 112 -4.75 -2.90 16.26
CA ILE A 112 -5.34 -3.48 15.04
C ILE A 112 -6.52 -4.41 15.37
N THR A 113 -6.47 -5.12 16.49
CA THR A 113 -7.62 -5.90 16.97
C THR A 113 -8.81 -4.98 17.21
N LYS A 114 -8.58 -3.81 17.83
CA LYS A 114 -9.64 -2.83 18.08
C LYS A 114 -10.15 -2.21 16.77
N ILE A 115 -9.27 -1.81 15.85
CA ILE A 115 -9.64 -1.35 14.51
C ILE A 115 -10.55 -2.37 13.79
N ALA A 116 -10.28 -3.67 13.92
CA ALA A 116 -11.09 -4.70 13.25
C ALA A 116 -12.48 -4.90 13.87
N SER A 117 -12.64 -4.61 15.17
CA SER A 117 -13.84 -4.97 15.95
C SER A 117 -14.72 -3.79 16.38
N ASP A 118 -14.20 -2.58 16.36
CA ASP A 118 -14.85 -1.38 16.86
C ASP A 118 -14.85 -0.30 15.76
N HIS A 119 -16.01 -0.14 15.11
CA HIS A 119 -16.16 0.75 13.96
C HIS A 119 -15.94 2.22 14.34
N GLU A 120 -16.41 2.67 15.50
CA GLU A 120 -16.21 4.07 15.95
C GLU A 120 -14.72 4.34 16.17
N PHE A 121 -14.01 3.40 16.80
CA PHE A 121 -12.56 3.49 16.95
C PHE A 121 -11.84 3.48 15.61
N ALA A 122 -12.32 2.67 14.66
CA ALA A 122 -11.76 2.60 13.33
C ALA A 122 -11.98 3.90 12.54
N GLU A 123 -13.15 4.52 12.60
CA GLU A 123 -13.41 5.82 11.96
C GLU A 123 -12.45 6.91 12.46
N GLU A 124 -12.15 6.92 13.76
CA GLU A 124 -11.26 7.93 14.34
C GLU A 124 -9.78 7.66 14.07
N TRP A 125 -9.34 6.39 14.17
CA TRP A 125 -7.91 6.06 14.23
C TRP A 125 -7.40 5.23 13.05
N GLY A 126 -8.29 4.66 12.24
CA GLY A 126 -7.94 3.81 11.11
C GLY A 126 -7.66 4.56 9.81
N ASP A 127 -7.92 5.86 9.73
CA ASP A 127 -7.77 6.63 8.49
C ASP A 127 -6.32 7.08 8.25
N LEU A 128 -5.76 6.66 7.11
CA LEU A 128 -4.46 7.07 6.60
C LEU A 128 -4.52 8.41 5.84
N GLY A 129 -5.71 8.95 5.62
CA GLY A 129 -5.95 10.12 4.79
C GLY A 129 -6.00 9.79 3.29
N PRO A 130 -5.65 10.74 2.40
CA PRO A 130 -5.86 10.62 0.96
C PRO A 130 -4.79 9.75 0.27
N VAL A 131 -4.73 8.47 0.62
CA VAL A 131 -3.87 7.45 -0.03
C VAL A 131 -4.46 7.02 -1.39
N TYR A 132 -3.82 6.05 -2.05
CA TYR A 132 -4.12 5.63 -3.42
C TYR A 132 -5.63 5.49 -3.73
N GLY A 133 -6.39 4.79 -2.88
CA GLY A 133 -7.81 4.59 -3.12
C GLY A 133 -8.60 5.90 -3.18
N VAL A 134 -8.37 6.80 -2.23
CA VAL A 134 -9.01 8.13 -2.19
C VAL A 134 -8.61 8.94 -3.43
N GLN A 135 -7.33 8.92 -3.83
CA GLN A 135 -6.88 9.64 -5.02
C GLN A 135 -7.48 9.07 -6.31
N TRP A 136 -7.60 7.75 -6.41
CA TRP A 136 -8.15 7.06 -7.58
C TRP A 136 -9.65 7.28 -7.75
N ARG A 137 -10.40 7.31 -6.65
CA ARG A 137 -11.88 7.30 -6.67
C ARG A 137 -12.52 8.63 -6.27
N LYS A 138 -11.79 9.51 -5.57
CA LYS A 138 -12.29 10.73 -4.93
C LYS A 138 -11.27 11.88 -5.00
N TRP A 139 -10.64 12.07 -6.16
CA TRP A 139 -9.69 13.17 -6.36
C TRP A 139 -10.40 14.54 -6.20
N PRO A 140 -10.00 15.43 -5.28
CA PRO A 140 -10.69 16.70 -5.08
C PRO A 140 -10.61 17.59 -6.32
N ASN A 141 -11.75 18.10 -6.78
CA ASN A 141 -11.80 18.91 -8.01
C ASN A 141 -11.56 20.41 -7.80
N GLY A 142 -11.44 20.86 -6.54
CA GLY A 142 -11.28 22.27 -6.16
C GLY A 142 -12.57 23.02 -5.85
N ASP A 143 -13.74 22.47 -6.23
CA ASP A 143 -15.07 23.09 -6.11
C ASP A 143 -15.97 22.38 -5.09
N GLY A 144 -15.37 21.63 -4.15
CA GLY A 144 -16.10 20.83 -3.15
C GLY A 144 -16.65 19.49 -3.66
N GLY A 145 -16.36 19.12 -4.91
CA GLY A 145 -16.65 17.80 -5.48
C GLY A 145 -15.40 16.92 -5.64
N PHE A 146 -15.55 15.80 -6.34
CA PHE A 146 -14.45 14.91 -6.64
C PHE A 146 -14.53 14.30 -8.05
N ILE A 147 -13.39 13.79 -8.52
CA ILE A 147 -13.23 13.06 -9.80
C ILE A 147 -12.93 11.59 -9.47
N ASP A 148 -13.72 10.69 -10.03
CA ASP A 148 -13.47 9.24 -10.00
C ASP A 148 -12.67 8.82 -11.25
N GLN A 149 -11.34 8.81 -11.11
CA GLN A 149 -10.43 8.57 -12.22
C GLN A 149 -10.56 7.13 -12.76
N ILE A 150 -10.80 6.16 -11.88
CA ILE A 150 -10.96 4.75 -12.29
C ILE A 150 -12.27 4.55 -13.04
N ALA A 151 -13.38 5.12 -12.57
CA ALA A 151 -14.65 5.04 -13.28
C ALA A 151 -14.55 5.69 -14.67
N ASN A 152 -13.95 6.87 -14.76
CA ASN A 152 -13.72 7.57 -16.02
C ASN A 152 -12.84 6.75 -16.98
N ALA A 153 -11.75 6.16 -16.49
CA ALA A 153 -10.88 5.32 -17.31
C ALA A 153 -11.62 4.08 -17.85
N ILE A 154 -12.45 3.42 -17.03
CA ILE A 154 -13.26 2.28 -17.46
C ILE A 154 -14.27 2.71 -18.54
N GLU A 155 -14.91 3.86 -18.38
CA GLU A 155 -15.84 4.42 -19.37
C GLU A 155 -15.11 4.75 -20.69
N MET A 156 -13.95 5.39 -20.61
CA MET A 156 -13.11 5.69 -21.79
C MET A 156 -12.67 4.41 -22.51
N ILE A 157 -12.22 3.38 -21.79
CA ILE A 157 -11.84 2.10 -22.43
C ILE A 157 -13.04 1.47 -23.17
N ARG A 158 -14.26 1.60 -22.62
CA ARG A 158 -15.47 1.06 -23.27
C ARG A 158 -15.89 1.84 -24.50
N ASN A 159 -15.74 3.16 -24.49
CA ASN A 159 -16.33 4.06 -25.48
C ASN A 159 -15.30 4.64 -26.46
N THR A 160 -14.02 4.65 -26.11
CA THR A 160 -12.90 5.24 -26.87
C THR A 160 -11.63 4.42 -26.63
N PRO A 161 -11.58 3.15 -27.08
CA PRO A 161 -10.52 2.21 -26.72
C PRO A 161 -9.12 2.55 -27.26
N ASP A 162 -9.03 3.42 -28.28
CA ASP A 162 -7.76 3.84 -28.92
C ASP A 162 -7.23 5.19 -28.40
N SER A 163 -7.76 5.68 -27.27
CA SER A 163 -7.36 6.95 -26.65
C SER A 163 -5.93 6.97 -26.13
#